data_AF-J2E708-F1
#
_entry.id   AF-J2E708-F1
#
_cell.length_a   1.000
_cell.length_b   1.000
_cell.length_c   1.000
_cell.angle_alpha   90.00
_cell.angle_beta   90.00
_cell.angle_gamma   90.00
#
_symmetry.space_group_name_H-M   'P 1'
#
loop_
_entity.id
_entity.type
_entity.pdbx_description
1 polymer ?
#
loop_
_entity_poly.entity_id
_entity_poly.type
_entity_poly.pdbx_seq_one_letter_code
_entity_poly.pdbx_strand_id
1 'polypeptide(L)'
;MFFNAVSRGLNAGLARDTFSMQGLRNEVAGYIERHPQVGQFVATPPTRTQQALVENAPSLTSLLGQEAMLDLTRIVYGTPNPHRLFQPTLRYLDLHANSAVRRAITEKPSSRLPPEILQQVGHMLSSRPPARLKAGISAPFSGQDRQSMKRVFEDLLVSPVEGRLVQQLLDDRYLLISNDVVHILLEYGVTARQLLDHHPNSSSAYVMHDEALHGHLDEGQLEALLDGAYLVDSNDLDDVKDLLARDAGKDVEDVSELFYHFIYTDTAERTVDLLRTALGRFPTLLRRANFLLRSRVIANNLGGMLRVNELARWIRNPALSDRRYQIIAEYADTRYAEMQSMESIDIDWMQLFDDQNLQSIVTYQQNLIDFVKYLGTGRENIGNIDVPAVANLFSPPGQMPSNSRVAILFNTPGILGRLQRIRPDYAMQIWLDLIGPHFSDASISQVLGRSGSLRSELDFAMALRESLGKDEARANRIIQNLLSVGQRRAQQYLYNFDFPTNRLGHSRLDFAVYLESHMTIPDWAWQYARPGVTRDSIKQIGELRPKPE
;
A
#
# COMPACT_ATOMS: atom_id res chain seq x y z
N MET A 1 14.42 -24.43 34.88
CA MET A 1 13.25 -23.60 35.21
C MET A 1 12.71 -22.88 33.96
N PHE A 2 13.53 -22.17 33.17
CA PHE A 2 13.20 -21.70 31.81
C PHE A 2 12.72 -22.83 30.87
N PHE A 3 13.46 -23.94 30.81
CA PHE A 3 13.05 -25.14 30.07
C PHE A 3 11.71 -25.74 30.54
N ASN A 4 11.25 -25.42 31.76
CA ASN A 4 9.95 -25.84 32.28
C ASN A 4 8.81 -24.91 31.85
N ALA A 5 9.09 -23.62 31.61
CA ALA A 5 8.14 -22.69 30.98
C ALA A 5 8.05 -22.96 29.47
N VAL A 6 9.19 -23.23 28.83
CA VAL A 6 9.27 -23.71 27.44
C VAL A 6 8.56 -25.06 27.31
N SER A 7 8.72 -26.01 28.25
CA SER A 7 8.00 -27.29 28.22
C SER A 7 6.50 -27.17 28.51
N ARG A 8 6.07 -26.25 29.40
CA ARG A 8 4.65 -25.93 29.60
C ARG A 8 4.02 -25.32 28.36
N GLY A 9 4.73 -24.42 27.67
CA GLY A 9 4.33 -23.90 26.35
C GLY A 9 4.42 -24.95 25.22
N LEU A 10 5.20 -26.02 25.41
CA LEU A 10 5.39 -27.14 24.48
C LEU A 10 4.61 -28.42 24.84
N ASN A 11 3.61 -28.35 25.73
CA ASN A 11 2.76 -29.45 26.19
C ASN A 11 3.30 -30.27 27.39
N ALA A 12 3.21 -29.72 28.60
CA ALA A 12 3.24 -30.54 29.82
C ALA A 12 1.82 -30.73 30.38
N GLY A 13 1.12 -31.76 29.85
CA GLY A 13 -0.01 -32.41 30.54
C GLY A 13 -1.41 -32.08 30.07
N LEU A 14 -1.81 -32.46 28.83
CA LEU A 14 -3.14 -33.02 28.50
C LEU A 14 -3.27 -33.38 27.00
N ALA A 15 -4.24 -34.25 26.72
CA ALA A 15 -4.53 -34.85 25.41
C ALA A 15 -5.40 -33.94 24.52
N ARG A 16 -4.95 -33.72 23.27
CA ARG A 16 -5.56 -33.00 22.11
C ARG A 16 -5.23 -31.50 21.95
N ASP A 17 -4.50 -31.24 20.85
CA ASP A 17 -4.39 -30.08 19.95
C ASP A 17 -4.59 -28.66 20.52
N THR A 18 -3.61 -27.74 20.50
CA THR A 18 -2.81 -27.30 19.35
C THR A 18 -1.55 -26.59 19.87
N PHE A 19 -0.37 -27.03 19.43
CA PHE A 19 0.83 -26.20 19.58
C PHE A 19 0.60 -24.89 18.81
N SER A 20 0.63 -23.75 19.51
CA SER A 20 0.63 -22.43 18.86
C SER A 20 1.92 -21.69 19.19
N MET A 21 2.60 -21.20 18.15
CA MET A 21 3.77 -20.34 18.30
C MET A 21 3.47 -19.08 19.13
N GLN A 22 2.21 -18.63 19.12
CA GLN A 22 1.74 -17.49 19.91
C GLN A 22 1.63 -17.83 21.40
N GLY A 23 1.13 -19.01 21.76
CA GLY A 23 1.10 -19.50 23.14
C GLY A 23 2.51 -19.69 23.71
N LEU A 24 3.42 -20.26 22.92
CA LEU A 24 4.84 -20.37 23.30
C LEU A 24 5.46 -18.98 23.53
N ARG A 25 5.23 -18.03 22.61
CA ARG A 25 5.73 -16.65 22.75
C ARG A 25 5.20 -15.98 24.02
N ASN A 26 3.91 -16.12 24.32
CA ASN A 26 3.28 -15.50 25.48
C ASN A 26 3.79 -16.09 26.81
N GLU A 27 3.93 -17.42 26.90
CA GLU A 27 4.47 -18.08 28.10
C GLU A 27 5.95 -17.77 28.33
N VAL A 28 6.75 -17.74 27.25
CA VAL A 28 8.16 -17.36 27.31
C VAL A 28 8.30 -15.88 27.69
N ALA A 29 7.51 -14.98 27.08
CA ALA A 29 7.49 -13.56 27.43
C ALA A 29 7.10 -13.35 28.90
N GLY A 30 6.00 -13.94 29.35
CA GLY A 30 5.55 -13.85 30.73
C GLY A 30 6.52 -14.49 31.74
N TYR A 31 7.35 -15.44 31.33
CA TYR A 31 8.42 -16.00 32.18
C TYR A 31 9.62 -15.05 32.28
N ILE A 32 10.03 -14.43 31.16
CA ILE A 32 11.11 -13.44 31.11
C ILE A 32 10.75 -12.20 31.95
N GLU A 33 9.51 -11.72 31.87
CA GLU A 33 9.02 -10.61 32.71
C GLU A 33 9.11 -10.92 34.21
N ARG A 34 8.77 -12.16 34.61
CA ARG A 34 8.82 -12.61 36.00
C ARG A 34 10.23 -12.95 36.50
N HIS A 35 11.19 -13.14 35.60
CA HIS A 35 12.56 -13.51 35.92
C HIS A 35 13.57 -12.68 35.10
N PRO A 36 13.74 -11.38 35.42
CA PRO A 36 14.62 -10.47 34.66
C PRO A 36 16.05 -10.98 34.51
N GLN A 37 16.54 -11.73 35.51
CA GLN A 37 17.85 -12.40 35.51
C GLN A 37 18.04 -13.46 34.41
N VAL A 38 16.96 -13.93 33.77
CA VAL A 38 16.99 -14.87 32.63
C VAL A 38 17.09 -14.10 31.31
N GLY A 39 16.60 -12.86 31.24
CA GLY A 39 16.61 -12.04 30.02
C GLY A 39 17.99 -11.86 29.41
N GLN A 40 19.02 -11.70 30.26
CA GLN A 40 20.44 -11.59 29.85
C GLN A 40 21.02 -12.84 29.17
N PHE A 41 20.38 -14.00 29.33
CA PHE A 41 20.78 -15.27 28.71
C PHE A 41 19.91 -15.64 27.49
N VAL A 42 18.78 -14.96 27.29
CA VAL A 42 17.81 -15.24 26.21
C VAL A 42 17.90 -14.23 25.08
N ALA A 43 18.32 -13.00 25.36
CA ALA A 43 18.59 -11.98 24.35
C ALA A 43 20.02 -11.45 24.52
N THR A 44 20.78 -11.44 23.42
CA THR A 44 22.04 -10.71 23.37
C THR A 44 21.77 -9.23 23.68
N PRO A 45 22.59 -8.55 24.49
CA PRO A 45 22.44 -7.11 24.71
C PRO A 45 22.38 -6.38 23.37
N PRO A 46 21.51 -5.37 23.21
CA PRO A 46 21.39 -4.67 21.94
C PRO A 46 22.72 -4.00 21.59
N THR A 47 23.08 -4.04 20.31
CA THR A 47 24.25 -3.29 19.82
C THR A 47 24.01 -1.79 20.01
N ARG A 48 25.08 -0.99 20.01
CA ARG A 48 24.93 0.47 20.18
C ARG A 48 24.11 1.10 19.05
N THR A 49 24.23 0.60 17.82
CA THR A 49 23.40 1.04 16.70
C THR A 49 21.92 0.68 16.90
N GLN A 50 21.62 -0.47 17.50
CA GLN A 50 20.25 -0.84 17.90
C GLN A 50 19.70 0.11 18.97
N GLN A 51 20.52 0.47 19.97
CA GLN A 51 20.14 1.47 20.98
C GLN A 51 19.88 2.84 20.35
N ALA A 52 20.79 3.31 19.49
CA ALA A 52 20.65 4.58 18.77
C ALA A 52 19.39 4.62 17.89
N LEU A 53 19.03 3.49 17.25
CA LEU A 53 17.79 3.37 16.49
C LEU A 53 16.58 3.56 17.40
N VAL A 54 16.53 2.89 18.56
CA VAL A 54 15.42 3.01 19.53
C VAL A 54 15.30 4.44 20.05
N GLU A 55 16.43 5.09 20.39
CA GLU A 55 16.45 6.48 20.87
C GLU A 55 15.94 7.48 19.82
N ASN A 56 16.17 7.21 18.53
CA ASN A 56 15.77 8.08 17.43
C ASN A 56 14.47 7.62 16.73
N ALA A 57 13.88 6.49 17.14
CA ALA A 57 12.77 5.84 16.44
C ALA A 57 11.54 6.75 16.24
N PRO A 58 11.11 7.59 17.20
CA PRO A 58 9.98 8.48 16.98
C PRO A 58 10.23 9.49 15.85
N SER A 59 11.41 10.10 15.83
CA SER A 59 11.79 11.07 14.80
C SER A 59 11.97 10.43 13.43
N LEU A 60 12.65 9.27 13.38
CA LEU A 60 12.85 8.55 12.13
C LEU A 60 11.54 7.99 11.58
N THR A 61 10.63 7.51 12.42
CA THR A 61 9.27 7.10 11.97
C THR A 61 8.51 8.27 11.36
N SER A 62 8.61 9.46 11.95
CA SER A 62 7.95 10.65 11.41
C SER A 62 8.48 11.07 10.04
N LEU A 63 9.76 10.81 9.75
CA LEU A 63 10.42 11.23 8.51
C LEU A 63 10.39 10.15 7.42
N LEU A 64 10.59 8.89 7.80
CA LEU A 64 10.69 7.76 6.88
C LEU A 64 9.35 7.05 6.66
N GLY A 65 8.41 7.14 7.61
CA GLY A 65 7.21 6.32 7.64
C GLY A 65 7.45 4.95 8.26
N GLN A 66 6.35 4.28 8.63
CA GLN A 66 6.37 3.04 9.41
C GLN A 66 7.02 1.88 8.64
N GLU A 67 6.71 1.70 7.36
CA GLU A 67 7.26 0.61 6.54
C GLU A 67 8.77 0.73 6.35
N ALA A 68 9.26 1.94 6.03
CA ALA A 68 10.70 2.19 5.94
C ALA A 68 11.42 1.95 7.28
N MET A 69 10.77 2.28 8.40
CA MET A 69 11.29 1.98 9.74
C MET A 69 11.34 0.49 10.05
N LEU A 70 10.37 -0.30 9.58
CA LEU A 70 10.40 -1.75 9.72
C LEU A 70 11.58 -2.34 8.93
N ASP A 71 11.81 -1.88 7.71
CA ASP A 71 12.95 -2.31 6.89
C ASP A 71 14.29 -1.89 7.51
N LEU A 72 14.41 -0.63 7.96
CA LEU A 72 15.59 -0.13 8.67
C LEU A 72 15.87 -0.95 9.94
N THR A 73 14.82 -1.28 10.71
CA THR A 73 14.95 -2.12 11.90
C THR A 73 15.47 -3.50 11.52
N ARG A 74 14.90 -4.16 10.52
CA ARG A 74 15.40 -5.45 10.04
C ARG A 74 16.87 -5.39 9.62
N ILE A 75 17.28 -4.32 8.93
CA ILE A 75 18.66 -4.09 8.52
C ILE A 75 19.59 -3.95 9.73
N VAL A 76 19.23 -3.10 10.70
CA VAL A 76 20.01 -2.89 11.94
C VAL A 76 20.12 -4.17 12.79
N TYR A 77 19.15 -5.09 12.67
CA TYR A 77 19.15 -6.40 13.32
C TYR A 77 19.78 -7.52 12.46
N GLY A 78 20.46 -7.19 11.36
CA GLY A 78 21.32 -8.12 10.62
C GLY A 78 20.77 -8.59 9.27
N THR A 79 19.63 -8.07 8.83
CA THR A 79 19.17 -8.29 7.43
C THR A 79 20.08 -7.51 6.48
N PRO A 80 20.39 -8.03 5.28
CA PRO A 80 21.14 -7.26 4.29
C PRO A 80 20.49 -5.92 3.98
N ASN A 81 21.32 -4.93 3.70
CA ASN A 81 20.89 -3.65 3.16
C ASN A 81 20.97 -3.70 1.61
N PRO A 82 19.89 -4.08 0.91
CA PRO A 82 19.94 -4.22 -0.55
C PRO A 82 20.27 -2.88 -1.19
N HIS A 83 21.25 -2.90 -2.10
CA HIS A 83 21.72 -1.71 -2.84
C HIS A 83 22.18 -0.53 -1.96
N ARG A 84 22.37 -0.73 -0.65
CA ARG A 84 22.73 0.32 0.32
C ARG A 84 21.62 1.38 0.54
N LEU A 85 20.35 0.98 0.47
CA LEU A 85 19.22 1.81 0.93
C LEU A 85 19.39 2.18 2.42
N PHE A 86 19.00 3.36 2.87
CA PHE A 86 19.26 3.83 4.24
C PHE A 86 20.73 3.92 4.65
N GLN A 87 21.71 3.83 3.74
CA GLN A 87 23.11 4.02 4.10
C GLN A 87 23.38 5.35 4.83
N PRO A 88 22.76 6.49 4.42
CA PRO A 88 22.85 7.74 5.19
C PRO A 88 22.30 7.60 6.61
N THR A 89 21.14 6.97 6.78
CA THR A 89 20.56 6.72 8.11
C THR A 89 21.43 5.81 8.97
N LEU A 90 22.00 4.74 8.41
CA LEU A 90 22.91 3.85 9.15
C LEU A 90 24.16 4.60 9.63
N ARG A 91 24.73 5.47 8.78
CA ARG A 91 25.84 6.36 9.16
C ARG A 91 25.43 7.30 10.29
N TYR A 92 24.26 7.93 10.18
CA TYR A 92 23.72 8.80 11.22
C TYR A 92 23.56 8.08 12.56
N LEU A 93 23.00 6.86 12.56
CA LEU A 93 22.84 6.03 13.76
C LEU A 93 24.19 5.62 14.37
N ASP A 94 25.18 5.31 13.55
CA ASP A 94 26.53 5.01 14.01
C ASP A 94 27.20 6.23 14.66
N LEU A 95 27.02 7.43 14.09
CA LEU A 95 27.47 8.68 14.70
C LEU A 95 26.81 8.92 16.08
N HIS A 96 25.52 8.64 16.21
CA HIS A 96 24.79 8.68 17.49
C HIS A 96 25.34 7.69 18.51
N ALA A 97 25.46 6.44 18.11
CA ALA A 97 26.04 5.37 18.94
C ALA A 97 27.43 5.74 19.49
N ASN A 98 28.28 6.32 18.64
CA ASN A 98 29.65 6.67 18.98
C ASN A 98 29.75 7.97 19.82
N SER A 99 28.77 8.87 19.71
CA SER A 99 28.72 10.10 20.52
C SER A 99 28.59 9.84 22.03
N ALA A 100 27.84 8.80 22.40
CA ALA A 100 27.67 8.40 23.80
C ALA A 100 28.98 7.85 24.40
N VAL A 101 29.74 7.07 23.60
CA VAL A 101 31.06 6.55 23.98
C VAL A 101 32.03 7.69 24.21
N ARG A 102 32.04 8.68 23.30
CA ARG A 102 32.86 9.87 23.45
C ARG A 102 32.51 10.61 24.75
N ARG A 103 31.22 10.89 25.00
CA ARG A 103 30.78 11.56 26.23
C ARG A 103 31.24 10.82 27.48
N ALA A 104 31.07 9.50 27.52
CA ALA A 104 31.52 8.67 28.63
C ALA A 104 33.06 8.71 28.84
N ILE A 105 33.85 8.71 27.75
CA ILE A 105 35.31 8.86 27.80
C ILE A 105 35.69 10.25 28.33
N THR A 106 35.04 11.31 27.86
CA THR A 106 35.36 12.70 28.23
C THR A 106 34.91 13.06 29.65
N GLU A 107 33.79 12.49 30.12
CA GLU A 107 33.23 12.77 31.45
C GLU A 107 33.95 11.97 32.57
N LYS A 108 34.63 10.88 32.23
CA LYS A 108 35.44 10.07 33.18
C LYS A 108 36.86 9.85 32.65
N PRO A 109 37.70 10.91 32.61
CA PRO A 109 39.09 10.81 32.14
C PRO A 109 39.95 9.85 32.97
N SER A 110 39.50 9.47 34.17
CA SER A 110 40.16 8.51 35.08
C SER A 110 39.83 7.04 34.82
N SER A 111 39.14 6.70 33.72
CA SER A 111 39.00 5.30 33.30
C SER A 111 40.39 4.71 32.98
N ARG A 112 40.64 3.45 33.37
CA ARG A 112 41.96 2.76 33.44
C ARG A 112 42.72 2.58 32.10
N LEU A 113 42.35 3.30 31.04
CA LEU A 113 43.01 3.21 29.74
C LEU A 113 44.15 4.24 29.64
N PRO A 114 45.36 3.84 29.19
CA PRO A 114 46.45 4.76 28.91
C PRO A 114 46.03 5.90 27.96
N PRO A 115 46.58 7.12 28.12
CA PRO A 115 46.28 8.28 27.28
C PRO A 115 46.41 8.01 25.77
N GLU A 116 47.38 7.19 25.38
CA GLU A 116 47.64 6.82 24.00
C GLU A 116 46.49 5.98 23.41
N ILE A 117 45.91 5.08 24.21
CA ILE A 117 44.74 4.28 23.80
C ILE A 117 43.49 5.16 23.74
N LEU A 118 43.32 6.10 24.67
CA LEU A 118 42.21 7.05 24.62
C LEU A 118 42.30 7.98 23.40
N GLN A 119 43.51 8.43 23.04
CA GLN A 119 43.76 9.17 21.80
C GLN A 119 43.44 8.31 20.57
N GLN A 120 43.90 7.06 20.54
CA GLN A 120 43.68 6.16 19.41
C GLN A 120 42.20 5.78 19.24
N VAL A 121 41.47 5.53 20.33
CA VAL A 121 40.00 5.34 20.34
C VAL A 121 39.31 6.64 19.91
N GLY A 122 39.76 7.80 20.40
CA GLY A 122 39.26 9.10 19.99
C GLY A 122 39.44 9.38 18.49
N HIS A 123 40.52 8.89 17.87
CA HIS A 123 40.75 9.00 16.43
C HIS A 123 39.83 8.10 15.58
N MET A 124 39.37 6.97 16.13
CA MET A 124 38.47 6.05 15.43
C MET A 124 36.99 6.48 15.52
N LEU A 125 36.61 7.22 16.56
CA LEU A 125 35.27 7.75 16.72
C LEU A 125 35.12 9.07 15.95
N SER A 126 33.93 9.33 15.40
CA SER A 126 33.66 10.64 14.79
C SER A 126 33.97 11.77 15.77
N SER A 127 34.74 12.76 15.31
CA SER A 127 35.21 13.88 16.12
C SER A 127 34.11 14.89 16.49
N ARG A 128 32.91 14.77 15.90
CA ARG A 128 31.75 15.64 16.19
C ARG A 128 30.51 14.84 16.58
N PRO A 129 29.68 15.35 17.51
CA PRO A 129 28.39 14.74 17.79
C PRO A 129 27.44 14.88 16.58
N PRO A 130 26.54 13.92 16.38
CA PRO A 130 25.59 13.96 15.27
C PRO A 130 24.63 15.14 15.40
N ALA A 131 24.21 15.66 14.25
CA ALA A 131 23.18 16.70 14.19
C ALA A 131 21.81 16.19 14.66
N ARG A 132 20.93 17.11 15.07
CA ARG A 132 19.51 16.80 15.24
C ARG A 132 18.81 16.98 13.89
N LEU A 133 18.02 15.98 13.49
CA LEU A 133 17.16 16.08 12.32
C LEU A 133 16.00 17.01 12.65
N LYS A 134 15.89 18.13 11.92
CA LYS A 134 14.78 19.07 12.03
C LYS A 134 14.37 19.45 10.61
N ALA A 135 13.15 19.11 10.25
CA ALA A 135 12.53 19.46 8.98
C ALA A 135 11.67 20.73 9.11
N GLY A 136 11.22 21.25 7.98
CA GLY A 136 10.40 22.46 7.89
C GLY A 136 11.19 23.75 8.16
N ILE A 137 12.48 23.76 7.82
CA ILE A 137 13.32 24.94 7.94
C ILE A 137 13.54 25.52 6.55
N SER A 138 13.25 26.81 6.40
CA SER A 138 13.55 27.59 5.21
C SER A 138 14.73 28.51 5.50
N ALA A 139 15.60 28.69 4.51
CA ALA A 139 16.64 29.70 4.54
C ALA A 139 16.05 31.14 4.51
N PRO A 140 16.80 32.19 4.88
CA PRO A 140 18.21 32.20 5.27
C PRO A 140 18.45 31.67 6.70
N PHE A 141 19.46 30.82 6.85
CA PHE A 141 19.85 30.30 8.17
C PHE A 141 20.72 31.30 8.92
N SER A 142 20.43 31.51 10.21
CA SER A 142 21.24 32.36 11.08
C SER A 142 21.60 31.69 12.41
N GLY A 143 22.66 32.16 13.05
CA GLY A 143 23.08 31.72 14.38
C GLY A 143 23.20 30.20 14.53
N GLN A 144 22.41 29.63 15.45
CA GLN A 144 22.43 28.20 15.76
C GLN A 144 21.81 27.32 14.67
N ASP A 145 20.84 27.83 13.91
CA ASP A 145 20.19 27.07 12.83
C ASP A 145 21.17 26.81 11.70
N ARG A 146 21.99 27.82 11.34
CA ARG A 146 23.05 27.66 10.33
C ARG A 146 24.08 26.61 10.73
N GLN A 147 24.50 26.61 12.00
CA GLN A 147 25.44 25.60 12.51
C GLN A 147 24.83 24.21 12.55
N SER A 148 23.54 24.10 12.90
CA SER A 148 22.82 22.85 12.94
C SER A 148 22.66 22.27 11.53
N MET A 149 22.24 23.09 10.57
CA MET A 149 22.06 22.70 9.18
C MET A 149 23.39 22.29 8.52
N LYS A 150 24.47 23.04 8.81
CA LYS A 150 25.82 22.66 8.39
C LYS A 150 26.17 21.24 8.83
N ARG A 151 25.91 20.90 10.10
CA ARG A 151 26.18 19.55 10.61
C ARG A 151 25.28 18.50 9.96
N VAL A 152 23.99 18.79 9.75
CA VAL A 152 23.07 17.89 9.04
C VAL A 152 23.61 17.55 7.65
N PHE A 153 24.01 18.56 6.87
CA PHE A 153 24.60 18.36 5.55
C PHE A 153 25.90 17.55 5.62
N GLU A 154 26.79 17.87 6.54
CA GLU A 154 28.06 17.16 6.63
C GLU A 154 27.92 15.70 7.11
N ASP A 155 26.87 15.38 7.87
CA ASP A 155 26.59 14.04 8.40
C ASP A 155 25.81 13.16 7.41
N LEU A 156 24.81 13.72 6.72
CA LEU A 156 23.88 12.96 5.88
C LEU A 156 24.26 12.93 4.40
N LEU A 157 24.89 13.97 3.86
CA LEU A 157 25.20 14.01 2.44
C LEU A 157 26.17 12.89 2.06
N VAL A 158 25.95 12.33 0.87
CA VAL A 158 26.80 11.29 0.32
C VAL A 158 28.17 11.87 0.00
N SER A 159 29.22 11.16 0.42
CA SER A 159 30.61 11.55 0.19
C SER A 159 30.97 11.54 -1.31
N PRO A 160 31.92 12.40 -1.75
CA PRO A 160 32.66 13.38 -0.94
C PRO A 160 31.80 14.60 -0.57
N VAL A 161 31.93 15.05 0.68
CA VAL A 161 31.25 16.26 1.15
C VAL A 161 32.21 17.44 1.02
N GLU A 162 32.02 18.27 0.00
CA GLU A 162 32.85 19.44 -0.25
C GLU A 162 32.35 20.64 0.56
N GLY A 163 33.22 21.20 1.41
CA GLY A 163 32.86 22.33 2.28
C GLY A 163 32.34 23.56 1.52
N ARG A 164 32.81 23.80 0.29
CA ARG A 164 32.32 24.89 -0.58
C ARG A 164 30.85 24.72 -0.98
N LEU A 165 30.44 23.51 -1.32
CA LEU A 165 29.06 23.21 -1.72
C LEU A 165 28.14 23.26 -0.50
N VAL A 166 28.64 22.84 0.67
CA VAL A 166 27.92 23.02 1.93
C VAL A 166 27.74 24.51 2.26
N GLN A 167 28.73 25.37 2.01
CA GLN A 167 28.52 26.81 2.19
C GLN A 167 27.50 27.36 1.20
N GLN A 168 27.57 26.98 -0.08
CA GLN A 168 26.56 27.38 -1.07
C GLN A 168 25.14 26.99 -0.63
N LEU A 169 24.92 25.77 -0.13
CA LEU A 169 23.62 25.36 0.41
C LEU A 169 23.16 26.19 1.60
N LEU A 170 24.09 26.65 2.46
CA LEU A 170 23.75 27.47 3.62
C LEU A 170 23.51 28.93 3.26
N ASP A 171 24.09 29.39 2.15
CA ASP A 171 23.97 30.74 1.62
C ASP A 171 22.78 30.88 0.67
N ASP A 172 22.29 29.77 0.13
CA ASP A 172 21.06 29.73 -0.65
C ASP A 172 19.87 30.12 0.23
N ARG A 173 19.29 31.29 -0.07
CA ARG A 173 18.18 31.88 0.68
C ARG A 173 16.81 31.27 0.34
N TYR A 174 16.72 30.49 -0.72
CA TYR A 174 15.49 29.88 -1.21
C TYR A 174 15.40 28.39 -0.86
N LEU A 175 16.46 27.81 -0.29
CA LEU A 175 16.47 26.41 0.11
C LEU A 175 15.35 26.05 1.09
N LEU A 176 14.52 25.08 0.71
CA LEU A 176 13.51 24.45 1.56
C LEU A 176 13.95 23.04 1.97
N ILE A 177 14.08 22.80 3.28
CA ILE A 177 14.31 21.46 3.84
C ILE A 177 13.00 20.92 4.44
N SER A 178 12.15 20.37 3.59
CA SER A 178 10.88 19.72 3.99
C SER A 178 11.11 18.32 4.58
N ASN A 179 10.04 17.71 5.12
CA ASN A 179 10.08 16.31 5.57
C ASN A 179 10.46 15.36 4.42
N ASP A 180 9.95 15.62 3.21
CA ASP A 180 10.19 14.82 2.03
C ASP A 180 11.63 14.93 1.52
N VAL A 181 12.23 16.13 1.58
CA VAL A 181 13.66 16.31 1.28
C VAL A 181 14.51 15.53 2.29
N VAL A 182 14.18 15.59 3.57
CA VAL A 182 14.87 14.82 4.62
C VAL A 182 14.67 13.32 4.43
N HIS A 183 13.49 12.87 4.01
CA HIS A 183 13.23 11.47 3.66
C HIS A 183 14.17 11.01 2.54
N ILE A 184 14.27 11.77 1.44
CA ILE A 184 15.16 11.47 0.31
C ILE A 184 16.62 11.40 0.77
N LEU A 185 17.06 12.35 1.61
CA LEU A 185 18.40 12.38 2.20
C LEU A 185 18.71 11.15 3.05
N LEU A 186 17.75 10.70 3.86
CA LEU A 186 17.93 9.59 4.80
C LEU A 186 17.88 8.22 4.10
N GLU A 187 16.91 8.02 3.22
CA GLU A 187 16.69 6.72 2.57
C GLU A 187 17.60 6.52 1.36
N TYR A 188 17.59 7.45 0.41
CA TYR A 188 18.32 7.29 -0.85
C TYR A 188 19.69 7.94 -0.79
N GLY A 189 19.80 9.09 -0.10
CA GLY A 189 20.98 9.94 -0.02
C GLY A 189 21.17 10.80 -1.27
N VAL A 190 21.65 12.03 -1.09
CA VAL A 190 22.09 12.90 -2.20
C VAL A 190 23.44 13.52 -1.91
N THR A 191 24.15 13.93 -2.96
CA THR A 191 25.36 14.75 -2.83
C THR A 191 24.98 16.22 -2.65
N ALA A 192 25.90 17.05 -2.14
CA ALA A 192 25.67 18.49 -2.00
C ALA A 192 25.30 19.15 -3.34
N ARG A 193 25.94 18.71 -4.44
CA ARG A 193 25.67 19.25 -5.78
C ARG A 193 24.27 18.91 -6.26
N GLN A 194 23.85 17.65 -6.09
CA GLN A 194 22.49 17.22 -6.45
C GLN A 194 21.43 17.97 -5.65
N LEU A 195 21.69 18.24 -4.37
CA LEU A 195 20.75 19.03 -3.57
C LEU A 195 20.69 20.49 -4.04
N LEU A 196 21.83 21.11 -4.39
CA LEU A 196 21.85 22.46 -4.97
C LEU A 196 21.11 22.55 -6.30
N ASP A 197 21.28 21.54 -7.16
CA ASP A 197 20.71 21.57 -8.51
C ASP A 197 19.20 21.33 -8.53
N HIS A 198 18.64 20.66 -7.50
CA HIS A 198 17.26 20.15 -7.54
C HIS A 198 16.44 20.41 -6.26
N HIS A 199 16.92 21.21 -5.30
CA HIS A 199 16.11 21.43 -4.10
C HIS A 199 14.79 22.12 -4.43
N PRO A 200 13.71 21.78 -3.70
CA PRO A 200 12.51 22.60 -3.69
C PRO A 200 12.83 23.99 -3.13
N ASN A 201 12.13 24.99 -3.64
CA ASN A 201 12.26 26.36 -3.18
C ASN A 201 11.26 26.66 -2.06
N SER A 202 11.59 27.61 -1.20
CA SER A 202 10.66 28.19 -0.25
C SER A 202 9.74 29.20 -0.95
N SER A 203 8.60 29.52 -0.33
CA SER A 203 7.65 30.49 -0.88
C SER A 203 8.24 31.89 -1.12
N SER A 204 9.35 32.25 -0.46
CA SER A 204 10.04 33.52 -0.69
C SER A 204 10.81 33.58 -2.01
N ALA A 205 10.93 32.45 -2.72
CA ALA A 205 11.55 32.39 -4.04
C ALA A 205 10.63 32.88 -5.16
N TYR A 206 9.39 33.26 -4.86
CA TYR A 206 8.40 33.64 -5.86
C TYR A 206 7.83 35.01 -5.55
N VAL A 207 7.69 35.82 -6.58
CA VAL A 207 7.09 37.15 -6.53
C VAL A 207 5.99 37.18 -7.57
N MET A 208 4.79 37.60 -7.17
CA MET A 208 3.68 37.77 -8.11
C MET A 208 3.90 39.03 -8.95
N HIS A 209 3.66 38.94 -10.24
CA HIS A 209 3.77 40.09 -11.13
C HIS A 209 2.73 41.17 -10.80
N ASP A 210 3.20 42.39 -10.52
CA ASP A 210 2.41 43.61 -10.40
C ASP A 210 2.82 44.59 -11.50
N GLU A 211 1.89 44.93 -12.39
CA GLU A 211 2.11 45.85 -13.52
C GLU A 211 2.61 47.22 -13.08
N ALA A 212 2.15 47.73 -11.94
CA ALA A 212 2.52 49.05 -11.44
C ALA A 212 3.95 49.07 -10.88
N LEU A 213 4.45 47.93 -10.40
CA LEU A 213 5.78 47.80 -9.79
C LEU A 213 6.83 47.28 -10.77
N HIS A 214 6.42 46.39 -11.69
CA HIS A 214 7.34 45.66 -12.55
C HIS A 214 7.26 46.08 -14.02
N GLY A 215 6.09 46.50 -14.51
CA GLY A 215 5.84 46.74 -15.95
C GLY A 215 6.69 47.85 -16.58
N HIS A 216 7.27 48.74 -15.76
CA HIS A 216 8.17 49.80 -16.21
C HIS A 216 9.67 49.47 -16.10
N LEU A 217 10.03 48.31 -15.52
CA LEU A 217 11.42 47.91 -15.32
C LEU A 217 11.96 47.21 -16.56
N ASP A 218 13.22 47.48 -16.90
CA ASP A 218 13.95 46.65 -17.86
C ASP A 218 14.43 45.32 -17.23
N GLU A 219 14.89 44.39 -18.06
CA GLU A 219 15.31 43.04 -17.62
C GLU A 219 16.39 43.08 -16.52
N GLY A 220 17.36 43.98 -16.62
CA GLY A 220 18.43 44.10 -15.63
C GLY A 220 17.96 44.73 -14.31
N GLN A 221 17.04 45.69 -14.37
CA GLN A 221 16.38 46.26 -13.21
C GLN A 221 15.48 45.24 -12.51
N LEU A 222 14.77 44.42 -13.28
CA LEU A 222 13.93 43.35 -12.79
C LEU A 222 14.78 42.28 -12.07
N GLU A 223 15.87 41.82 -12.69
CA GLU A 223 16.80 40.87 -12.08
C GLU A 223 17.38 41.39 -10.75
N ALA A 224 17.80 42.66 -10.73
CA ALA A 224 18.32 43.31 -9.54
C ALA A 224 17.26 43.48 -8.43
N LEU A 225 15.99 43.71 -8.79
CA LEU A 225 14.89 43.82 -7.84
C LEU A 225 14.50 42.46 -7.25
N LEU A 226 14.42 41.43 -8.10
CA LEU A 226 14.01 40.09 -7.70
C LEU A 226 15.09 39.36 -6.89
N ASP A 227 16.36 39.74 -7.07
CA ASP A 227 17.51 39.21 -6.31
C ASP A 227 17.56 37.66 -6.34
N GLY A 228 17.22 37.10 -7.50
CA GLY A 228 17.15 35.66 -7.76
C GLY A 228 15.79 35.00 -7.54
N ALA A 229 14.76 35.74 -7.09
CA ALA A 229 13.39 35.22 -7.05
C ALA A 229 12.78 35.09 -8.46
N TYR A 230 11.90 34.11 -8.62
CA TYR A 230 11.13 33.90 -9.83
C TYR A 230 9.90 34.83 -9.84
N LEU A 231 9.72 35.57 -10.92
CA LEU A 231 8.55 36.41 -11.14
C LEU A 231 7.47 35.58 -11.83
N VAL A 232 6.34 35.39 -11.14
CA VAL A 232 5.19 34.64 -11.65
C VAL A 232 4.28 35.60 -12.41
N ASP A 233 4.15 35.38 -13.71
CA ASP A 233 3.36 36.22 -14.62
C ASP A 233 1.97 35.62 -14.93
N SER A 234 1.19 36.29 -15.79
CA SER A 234 -0.13 35.79 -16.17
C SER A 234 -0.10 34.47 -16.93
N ASN A 235 0.94 34.19 -17.71
CA ASN A 235 1.06 32.95 -18.47
C ASN A 235 1.32 31.78 -17.52
N ASP A 236 2.17 31.99 -16.50
CA ASP A 236 2.41 30.99 -15.44
C ASP A 236 1.09 30.65 -14.71
N LEU A 237 0.27 31.66 -14.40
CA LEU A 237 -1.01 31.46 -13.75
C LEU A 237 -2.04 30.76 -14.67
N ASP A 238 -2.03 31.08 -15.96
CA ASP A 238 -2.87 30.41 -16.97
C ASP A 238 -2.50 28.92 -17.10
N ASP A 239 -1.20 28.59 -17.09
CA ASP A 239 -0.73 27.20 -17.11
C ASP A 239 -1.20 26.41 -15.88
N VAL A 240 -1.16 27.03 -14.70
CA VAL A 240 -1.67 26.44 -13.45
C VAL A 240 -3.18 26.29 -13.46
N LYS A 241 -3.91 27.28 -14.00
CA LYS A 241 -5.36 27.20 -14.18
C LYS A 241 -5.73 26.03 -15.06
N ASP A 242 -5.07 25.87 -16.20
CA ASP A 242 -5.25 24.75 -17.12
C ASP A 242 -4.90 23.41 -16.46
N LEU A 243 -3.88 23.39 -15.58
CA LEU A 243 -3.50 22.19 -14.83
C LEU A 243 -4.57 21.81 -13.79
N LEU A 244 -5.10 22.76 -13.01
CA LEU A 244 -6.16 22.52 -12.03
C LEU A 244 -7.47 22.09 -12.70
N ALA A 245 -7.82 22.69 -13.84
CA ALA A 245 -8.99 22.28 -14.61
C ALA A 245 -8.85 20.83 -15.11
N ARG A 246 -7.65 20.43 -15.53
CA ARG A 246 -7.37 19.07 -16.02
C ARG A 246 -7.28 18.02 -14.91
N ASP A 247 -6.57 18.31 -13.84
CA ASP A 247 -6.26 17.33 -12.78
C ASP A 247 -7.37 17.24 -11.73
N ALA A 248 -7.98 18.38 -11.38
CA ALA A 248 -8.98 18.48 -10.32
C ALA A 248 -10.40 18.76 -10.83
N GLY A 249 -10.57 19.08 -12.12
CA GLY A 249 -11.86 19.55 -12.65
C GLY A 249 -12.30 20.89 -12.05
N LYS A 250 -11.35 21.68 -11.53
CA LYS A 250 -11.63 22.95 -10.86
C LYS A 250 -11.24 24.12 -11.76
N ASP A 251 -12.20 25.00 -11.99
CA ASP A 251 -11.98 26.27 -12.66
C ASP A 251 -11.76 27.35 -11.59
N VAL A 252 -10.59 27.97 -11.60
CA VAL A 252 -10.15 28.93 -10.59
C VAL A 252 -9.76 30.23 -11.30
N GLU A 253 -10.34 31.34 -10.86
CA GLU A 253 -10.09 32.68 -11.40
C GLU A 253 -9.38 33.60 -10.38
N ASP A 254 -9.29 33.18 -9.12
CA ASP A 254 -8.59 33.96 -8.09
C ASP A 254 -7.07 33.87 -8.30
N VAL A 255 -6.49 34.99 -8.73
CA VAL A 255 -5.05 35.17 -8.95
C VAL A 255 -4.22 34.75 -7.73
N SER A 256 -4.69 35.03 -6.52
CA SER A 256 -3.95 34.66 -5.30
C SER A 256 -3.95 33.14 -5.10
N GLU A 257 -5.08 32.48 -5.37
CA GLU A 257 -5.21 31.02 -5.31
C GLU A 257 -4.33 30.36 -6.37
N LEU A 258 -4.36 30.87 -7.61
CA LEU A 258 -3.49 30.39 -8.70
C LEU A 258 -2.01 30.57 -8.35
N PHE A 259 -1.62 31.69 -7.74
CA PHE A 259 -0.25 31.91 -7.29
C PHE A 259 0.20 30.91 -6.22
N TYR A 260 -0.66 30.59 -5.24
CA TYR A 260 -0.36 29.53 -4.27
C TYR A 260 -0.21 28.16 -4.92
N HIS A 261 -1.06 27.85 -5.90
CA HIS A 261 -0.98 26.61 -6.66
C HIS A 261 0.26 26.54 -7.56
N PHE A 262 0.72 27.67 -8.11
CA PHE A 262 2.00 27.74 -8.82
C PHE A 262 3.16 27.35 -7.91
N ILE A 263 3.27 27.99 -6.73
CA ILE A 263 4.33 27.65 -5.76
C ILE A 263 4.28 26.17 -5.38
N TYR A 264 3.07 25.65 -5.15
CA TYR A 264 2.86 24.25 -4.81
C TYR A 264 3.33 23.29 -5.92
N THR A 265 2.96 23.56 -7.16
CA THR A 265 3.30 22.71 -8.31
C THR A 265 4.79 22.75 -8.64
N ASP A 266 5.44 23.92 -8.62
CA ASP A 266 6.91 24.02 -8.79
C ASP A 266 7.66 23.31 -7.66
N THR A 267 7.17 23.42 -6.41
CA THR A 267 7.74 22.68 -5.27
C THR A 267 7.63 21.17 -5.47
N ALA A 268 6.50 20.69 -5.97
CA ALA A 268 6.28 19.28 -6.25
C ALA A 268 7.19 18.79 -7.39
N GLU A 269 7.31 19.55 -8.48
CA GLU A 269 8.20 19.25 -9.61
C GLU A 269 9.67 19.13 -9.16
N ARG A 270 10.16 20.10 -8.38
CA ARG A 270 11.52 20.05 -7.82
C ARG A 270 11.71 18.86 -6.89
N THR A 271 10.69 18.49 -6.11
CA THR A 271 10.74 17.30 -5.25
C THR A 271 10.85 16.02 -6.09
N VAL A 272 10.09 15.93 -7.20
CA VAL A 272 10.18 14.83 -8.16
C VAL A 272 11.58 14.74 -8.77
N ASP A 273 12.16 15.86 -9.17
CA ASP A 273 13.50 15.91 -9.76
C ASP A 273 14.60 15.52 -8.78
N LEU A 274 14.52 16.01 -7.53
CA LEU A 274 15.42 15.59 -6.46
C LEU A 274 15.31 14.09 -6.21
N LEU A 275 14.08 13.56 -6.14
CA LEU A 275 13.84 12.13 -5.95
C LEU A 275 14.42 11.31 -7.12
N ARG A 276 14.13 11.68 -8.37
CA ARG A 276 14.68 11.00 -9.56
C ARG A 276 16.20 11.00 -9.55
N THR A 277 16.79 12.13 -9.21
CA THR A 277 18.25 12.30 -9.10
C THR A 277 18.84 11.41 -8.01
N ALA A 278 18.21 11.35 -6.84
CA ALA A 278 18.61 10.46 -5.75
C ALA A 278 18.49 8.97 -6.15
N LEU A 279 17.39 8.63 -6.82
CA LEU A 279 17.13 7.28 -7.33
C LEU A 279 18.04 6.87 -8.49
N GLY A 280 18.79 7.78 -9.11
CA GLY A 280 19.75 7.48 -10.18
C GLY A 280 20.78 6.40 -9.82
N ARG A 281 21.11 6.24 -8.53
CA ARG A 281 21.99 5.16 -8.03
C ARG A 281 21.29 3.80 -7.90
N PHE A 282 19.97 3.76 -8.07
CA PHE A 282 19.09 2.61 -7.86
C PHE A 282 18.19 2.38 -9.10
N PRO A 283 18.74 1.85 -10.22
CA PRO A 283 18.03 1.83 -11.51
C PRO A 283 16.65 1.16 -11.47
N THR A 284 16.49 0.08 -10.68
CA THR A 284 15.20 -0.59 -10.51
C THR A 284 14.16 0.30 -9.84
N LEU A 285 14.54 1.01 -8.78
CA LEU A 285 13.65 1.91 -8.06
C LEU A 285 13.32 3.15 -8.91
N LEU A 286 14.31 3.71 -9.59
CA LEU A 286 14.10 4.82 -10.54
C LEU A 286 13.11 4.43 -11.64
N ARG A 287 13.26 3.23 -12.22
CA ARG A 287 12.34 2.73 -13.24
C ARG A 287 10.91 2.63 -12.71
N ARG A 288 10.73 2.07 -11.52
CA ARG A 288 9.41 1.94 -10.86
C ARG A 288 8.81 3.30 -10.51
N ALA A 289 9.60 4.21 -9.97
CA ALA A 289 9.18 5.59 -9.72
C ALA A 289 8.75 6.26 -11.02
N ASN A 290 9.50 6.09 -12.10
CA ASN A 290 9.15 6.65 -13.42
C ASN A 290 7.87 6.05 -14.02
N PHE A 291 7.44 4.84 -13.65
CA PHE A 291 6.11 4.36 -14.03
C PHE A 291 5.02 5.11 -13.28
N LEU A 292 5.17 5.30 -11.97
CA LEU A 292 4.21 6.01 -11.12
C LEU A 292 4.13 7.50 -11.44
N LEU A 293 5.28 8.15 -11.64
CA LEU A 293 5.41 9.57 -11.97
C LEU A 293 4.95 9.92 -13.40
N ARG A 294 4.44 8.95 -14.18
CA ARG A 294 3.68 9.25 -15.40
C ARG A 294 2.28 9.75 -15.08
N SER A 295 1.76 9.39 -13.90
CA SER A 295 0.52 9.98 -13.39
C SER A 295 0.76 11.44 -13.04
N ARG A 296 -0.09 12.31 -13.57
CA ARG A 296 -0.05 13.75 -13.28
C ARG A 296 -0.45 14.02 -11.85
N VAL A 297 -1.47 13.31 -11.36
CA VAL A 297 -1.92 13.41 -9.97
C VAL A 297 -0.78 13.07 -9.01
N ILE A 298 0.01 12.02 -9.28
CA ILE A 298 1.18 11.69 -8.46
C ILE A 298 2.28 12.75 -8.62
N ALA A 299 2.66 13.08 -9.86
CA ALA A 299 3.79 13.95 -10.14
C ALA A 299 3.59 15.38 -9.59
N ASN A 300 2.41 15.96 -9.81
CA ASN A 300 2.09 17.34 -9.44
C ASN A 300 1.81 17.53 -7.94
N ASN A 301 1.81 16.45 -7.16
CA ASN A 301 1.46 16.48 -5.74
C ASN A 301 2.48 15.79 -4.82
N LEU A 302 3.56 15.27 -5.38
CA LEU A 302 4.62 14.62 -4.61
C LEU A 302 5.40 15.65 -3.78
N GLY A 303 5.51 15.41 -2.46
CA GLY A 303 6.10 16.38 -1.54
C GLY A 303 5.12 17.45 -1.04
N GLY A 304 3.83 17.29 -1.39
CA GLY A 304 2.70 18.09 -0.92
C GLY A 304 1.62 17.20 -0.34
N MET A 305 0.49 17.08 -1.04
CA MET A 305 -0.62 16.20 -0.64
C MET A 305 -0.22 14.72 -0.64
N LEU A 306 0.64 14.30 -1.58
CA LEU A 306 1.20 12.95 -1.61
C LEU A 306 2.62 12.99 -1.07
N ARG A 307 2.84 12.34 0.07
CA ARG A 307 4.17 12.29 0.68
C ARG A 307 5.11 11.34 -0.07
N VAL A 308 6.41 11.64 -0.06
CA VAL A 308 7.43 10.81 -0.70
C VAL A 308 7.51 9.42 -0.09
N ASN A 309 7.24 9.28 1.22
CA ASN A 309 7.26 7.98 1.89
C ASN A 309 6.20 6.99 1.37
N GLU A 310 5.05 7.48 0.90
CA GLU A 310 3.99 6.66 0.28
C GLU A 310 4.46 6.10 -1.06
N LEU A 311 5.01 6.95 -1.93
CA LEU A 311 5.59 6.51 -3.21
C LEU A 311 6.79 5.58 -2.98
N ALA A 312 7.64 5.90 -2.00
CA ALA A 312 8.78 5.09 -1.61
C ALA A 312 8.35 3.67 -1.19
N ARG A 313 7.28 3.54 -0.39
CA ARG A 313 6.68 2.25 -0.03
C ARG A 313 6.27 1.45 -1.27
N TRP A 314 5.63 2.09 -2.25
CA TRP A 314 5.18 1.41 -3.46
C TRP A 314 6.34 0.92 -4.32
N ILE A 315 7.36 1.75 -4.58
CA ILE A 315 8.48 1.37 -5.45
C ILE A 315 9.41 0.32 -4.81
N ARG A 316 9.46 0.27 -3.47
CA ARG A 316 10.19 -0.77 -2.74
C ARG A 316 9.54 -2.14 -2.83
N ASN A 317 8.23 -2.24 -3.01
CA ASN A 317 7.53 -3.52 -3.04
C ASN A 317 7.99 -4.39 -4.23
N PRO A 318 8.75 -5.48 -4.00
CA PRO A 318 9.27 -6.30 -5.09
C PRO A 318 8.21 -7.18 -5.75
N ALA A 319 7.05 -7.37 -5.11
CA ALA A 319 5.98 -8.21 -5.63
C ALA A 319 5.20 -7.57 -6.78
N LEU A 320 5.32 -6.24 -6.96
CA LEU A 320 4.63 -5.52 -8.02
C LEU A 320 5.40 -5.63 -9.34
N SER A 321 4.70 -6.02 -10.40
CA SER A 321 5.24 -6.05 -11.76
C SER A 321 5.36 -4.63 -12.34
N ASP A 322 6.17 -4.46 -13.38
CA ASP A 322 6.24 -3.19 -14.12
C ASP A 322 4.85 -2.79 -14.69
N ARG A 323 4.02 -3.78 -15.07
CA ARG A 323 2.63 -3.55 -15.52
C ARG A 323 1.74 -3.06 -14.38
N ARG A 324 1.91 -3.61 -13.16
CA ARG A 324 1.20 -3.13 -11.97
C ARG A 324 1.46 -1.66 -11.72
N TYR A 325 2.72 -1.22 -11.78
CA TYR A 325 3.05 0.19 -11.56
C TYR A 325 2.40 1.12 -12.59
N GLN A 326 2.33 0.71 -13.86
CA GLN A 326 1.61 1.47 -14.88
C GLN A 326 0.11 1.57 -14.57
N ILE A 327 -0.51 0.47 -14.14
CA ILE A 327 -1.93 0.45 -13.77
C ILE A 327 -2.20 1.32 -12.55
N ILE A 328 -1.31 1.33 -11.56
CA ILE A 328 -1.41 2.24 -10.41
C ILE A 328 -1.35 3.70 -10.87
N ALA A 329 -0.47 4.03 -11.81
CA ALA A 329 -0.38 5.38 -12.36
C ALA A 329 -1.67 5.78 -13.11
N GLU A 330 -2.17 4.92 -14.00
CA GLU A 330 -3.43 5.14 -14.73
C GLU A 330 -4.63 5.30 -13.76
N TYR A 331 -4.65 4.51 -12.69
CA TYR A 331 -5.65 4.62 -11.64
C TYR A 331 -5.56 5.96 -10.90
N ALA A 332 -4.34 6.34 -10.46
CA ALA A 332 -4.08 7.54 -9.68
C ALA A 332 -4.50 8.83 -10.40
N ASP A 333 -4.42 8.87 -11.73
CA ASP A 333 -4.90 10.01 -12.54
C ASP A 333 -6.39 10.33 -12.35
N THR A 334 -7.17 9.38 -11.81
CA THR A 334 -8.60 9.60 -11.51
C THR A 334 -8.86 9.91 -10.02
N ARG A 335 -7.81 10.06 -9.20
CA ARG A 335 -7.88 10.06 -7.73
C ARG A 335 -7.48 11.37 -7.07
N TYR A 336 -7.50 12.48 -7.80
CA TYR A 336 -7.21 13.79 -7.20
C TYR A 336 -8.09 14.09 -5.96
N ALA A 337 -9.39 13.83 -6.02
CA ALA A 337 -10.31 14.08 -4.91
C ALA A 337 -10.06 13.16 -3.70
N GLU A 338 -9.69 11.90 -3.94
CA GLU A 338 -9.30 10.97 -2.87
C GLU A 338 -8.02 11.45 -2.19
N MET A 339 -7.00 11.79 -2.98
CA MET A 339 -5.74 12.32 -2.48
C MET A 339 -5.93 13.63 -1.70
N GLN A 340 -6.81 14.54 -2.15
CA GLN A 340 -7.12 15.78 -1.42
C GLN A 340 -7.77 15.51 -0.04
N SER A 341 -8.57 14.46 0.09
CA SER A 341 -9.31 14.16 1.33
C SER A 341 -8.58 13.22 2.28
N MET A 342 -7.76 12.31 1.76
CA MET A 342 -7.10 11.25 2.52
C MET A 342 -5.57 11.37 2.54
N GLU A 343 -4.97 12.38 1.88
CA GLU A 343 -3.52 12.55 1.71
C GLU A 343 -2.81 11.29 1.15
N SER A 344 -3.57 10.44 0.47
CA SER A 344 -3.13 9.13 0.00
C SER A 344 -4.06 8.61 -1.09
N ILE A 345 -3.62 7.58 -1.80
CA ILE A 345 -4.40 6.87 -2.80
C ILE A 345 -4.43 5.40 -2.37
N ASP A 346 -5.63 4.86 -2.15
CA ASP A 346 -5.83 3.46 -1.80
C ASP A 346 -5.56 2.56 -3.01
N ILE A 347 -4.48 1.79 -2.90
CA ILE A 347 -4.11 0.75 -3.85
C ILE A 347 -4.19 -0.65 -3.24
N ASP A 348 -4.59 -0.79 -1.97
CA ASP A 348 -4.55 -2.06 -1.25
C ASP A 348 -5.56 -3.04 -1.84
N TRP A 349 -6.71 -2.55 -2.32
CA TRP A 349 -7.69 -3.38 -3.02
C TRP A 349 -7.11 -4.05 -4.29
N MET A 350 -6.07 -3.46 -4.90
CA MET A 350 -5.48 -3.98 -6.12
C MET A 350 -4.79 -5.33 -5.89
N GLN A 351 -4.35 -5.64 -4.67
CA GLN A 351 -3.68 -6.91 -4.36
C GLN A 351 -4.58 -8.14 -4.58
N LEU A 352 -5.90 -7.93 -4.68
CA LEU A 352 -6.89 -9.00 -4.86
C LEU A 352 -6.92 -9.55 -6.29
N PHE A 353 -6.34 -8.82 -7.24
CA PHE A 353 -6.48 -9.12 -8.65
C PHE A 353 -5.12 -9.26 -9.35
N ASP A 354 -5.10 -9.97 -10.47
CA ASP A 354 -3.95 -10.03 -11.37
C ASP A 354 -3.89 -8.80 -12.30
N ASP A 355 -2.81 -8.71 -13.07
CA ASP A 355 -2.56 -7.55 -13.91
C ASP A 355 -3.59 -7.32 -15.02
N GLN A 356 -4.11 -8.40 -15.58
CA GLN A 356 -5.07 -8.34 -16.68
C GLN A 356 -6.44 -7.86 -16.19
N ASN A 357 -6.89 -8.41 -15.06
CA ASN A 357 -8.15 -8.03 -14.45
C ASN A 357 -8.11 -6.59 -13.95
N LEU A 358 -6.99 -6.17 -13.35
CA LEU A 358 -6.84 -4.79 -12.87
C LEU A 358 -6.84 -3.78 -14.01
N GLN A 359 -6.18 -4.09 -15.13
CA GLN A 359 -6.29 -3.24 -16.31
C GLN A 359 -7.74 -3.10 -16.75
N SER A 360 -8.49 -4.22 -16.77
CA SER A 360 -9.89 -4.22 -17.18
C SER A 360 -10.75 -3.39 -16.23
N ILE A 361 -10.52 -3.50 -14.91
CA ILE A 361 -11.24 -2.71 -13.90
C ILE A 361 -10.97 -1.21 -14.08
N VAL A 362 -9.70 -0.81 -14.25
CA VAL A 362 -9.33 0.61 -14.44
C VAL A 362 -9.89 1.14 -15.77
N THR A 363 -9.76 0.37 -16.85
CA THR A 363 -10.22 0.78 -18.19
C THR A 363 -11.74 0.93 -18.26
N TYR A 364 -12.50 0.03 -17.62
CA TYR A 364 -13.96 0.04 -17.62
C TYR A 364 -14.57 0.64 -16.34
N GLN A 365 -13.79 1.43 -15.60
CA GLN A 365 -14.18 1.97 -14.29
C GLN A 365 -15.56 2.63 -14.32
N GLN A 366 -15.81 3.54 -15.28
CA GLN A 366 -17.08 4.27 -15.34
C GLN A 366 -18.27 3.32 -15.56
N ASN A 367 -18.13 2.35 -16.48
CA ASN A 367 -19.17 1.36 -16.74
C ASN A 367 -19.45 0.47 -15.51
N LEU A 368 -18.41 0.14 -14.74
CA LEU A 368 -18.54 -0.63 -13.51
C LEU A 368 -19.24 0.19 -12.41
N ILE A 369 -18.88 1.45 -12.24
CA ILE A 369 -19.56 2.37 -11.31
C ILE A 369 -21.04 2.51 -11.67
N ASP A 370 -21.35 2.71 -12.95
CA ASP A 370 -22.73 2.83 -13.43
C ASP A 370 -23.51 1.52 -13.26
N PHE A 371 -22.84 0.38 -13.42
CA PHE A 371 -23.43 -0.93 -13.15
C PHE A 371 -23.74 -1.13 -11.67
N VAL A 372 -22.81 -0.78 -10.76
CA VAL A 372 -23.04 -0.83 -9.31
C VAL A 372 -24.22 0.06 -8.92
N LYS A 373 -24.30 1.29 -9.47
CA LYS A 373 -25.44 2.20 -9.27
C LYS A 373 -26.75 1.59 -9.76
N TYR A 374 -26.73 0.98 -10.95
CA TYR A 374 -27.90 0.33 -11.55
C TYR A 374 -28.43 -0.84 -10.73
N LEU A 375 -27.54 -1.70 -10.21
CA LEU A 375 -27.95 -2.90 -9.46
C LEU A 375 -28.79 -2.57 -8.23
N GLY A 376 -28.64 -1.36 -7.66
CA GLY A 376 -29.49 -0.84 -6.61
C GLY A 376 -29.37 -1.57 -5.26
N THR A 377 -29.24 -0.79 -4.19
CA THR A 377 -29.55 -1.13 -2.77
C THR A 377 -28.63 -2.15 -2.04
N GLY A 378 -27.96 -1.66 -0.98
CA GLY A 378 -27.27 -2.51 0.01
C GLY A 378 -26.24 -1.79 0.91
N ARG A 379 -25.75 -0.61 0.53
CA ARG A 379 -24.92 0.24 1.39
C ARG A 379 -25.49 1.66 1.36
N GLU A 380 -25.88 2.18 2.51
CA GLU A 380 -26.11 3.62 2.68
C GLU A 380 -24.85 4.36 2.19
N ASN A 381 -25.03 5.50 1.51
CA ASN A 381 -24.01 6.35 0.85
C ASN A 381 -23.86 6.13 -0.68
N ILE A 382 -24.89 6.58 -1.43
CA ILE A 382 -24.80 6.81 -2.89
C ILE A 382 -23.79 7.92 -3.24
N GLY A 383 -23.36 8.72 -2.25
CA GLY A 383 -22.45 9.85 -2.45
C GLY A 383 -21.05 9.47 -2.95
N ASN A 384 -20.50 8.31 -2.56
CA ASN A 384 -19.10 7.94 -2.84
C ASN A 384 -18.96 6.45 -3.22
N ILE A 385 -19.52 6.01 -4.35
CA ILE A 385 -19.12 4.72 -4.94
C ILE A 385 -17.77 4.94 -5.64
N ASP A 386 -16.70 4.41 -5.06
CA ASP A 386 -15.34 4.47 -5.58
C ASP A 386 -14.90 3.12 -6.16
N VAL A 387 -13.66 3.03 -6.62
CA VAL A 387 -13.14 1.78 -7.20
C VAL A 387 -12.83 0.69 -6.17
N PRO A 388 -12.40 0.98 -4.94
CA PRO A 388 -12.45 -0.01 -3.86
C PRO A 388 -13.84 -0.64 -3.70
N ALA A 389 -14.93 0.12 -3.87
CA ALA A 389 -16.28 -0.43 -3.91
C ALA A 389 -16.52 -1.31 -5.15
N VAL A 390 -15.98 -0.95 -6.32
CA VAL A 390 -16.01 -1.79 -7.54
C VAL A 390 -15.25 -3.11 -7.34
N ALA A 391 -14.14 -3.14 -6.60
CA ALA A 391 -13.44 -4.37 -6.28
C ALA A 391 -14.36 -5.37 -5.54
N ASN A 392 -15.21 -4.86 -4.65
CA ASN A 392 -16.19 -5.67 -3.93
C ASN A 392 -17.31 -6.21 -4.84
N LEU A 393 -17.55 -5.63 -6.03
CA LEU A 393 -18.51 -6.16 -7.00
C LEU A 393 -18.16 -7.58 -7.45
N PHE A 394 -16.87 -7.92 -7.48
CA PHE A 394 -16.37 -9.22 -7.96
C PHE A 394 -16.25 -10.26 -6.84
N SER A 395 -16.68 -9.93 -5.63
CA SER A 395 -16.52 -10.77 -4.45
C SER A 395 -17.86 -10.95 -3.73
N PRO A 396 -18.32 -12.19 -3.51
CA PRO A 396 -19.39 -12.42 -2.55
C PRO A 396 -18.98 -11.95 -1.15
N PRO A 397 -19.93 -11.52 -0.29
CA PRO A 397 -19.63 -11.12 1.08
C PRO A 397 -18.80 -12.18 1.83
N GLY A 398 -17.66 -11.78 2.39
CA GLY A 398 -16.77 -12.66 3.16
C GLY A 398 -15.88 -13.58 2.33
N GLN A 399 -15.83 -13.41 1.01
CA GLN A 399 -14.95 -14.18 0.11
C GLN A 399 -14.01 -13.26 -0.68
N MET A 400 -12.87 -13.79 -1.10
CA MET A 400 -11.96 -13.10 -2.03
C MET A 400 -12.40 -13.34 -3.48
N PRO A 401 -12.11 -12.41 -4.41
CA PRO A 401 -12.47 -12.58 -5.80
C PRO A 401 -11.62 -13.68 -6.44
N SER A 402 -12.22 -14.44 -7.36
CA SER A 402 -11.49 -15.40 -8.20
C SER A 402 -11.02 -14.72 -9.49
N ASN A 403 -9.70 -14.64 -9.71
CA ASN A 403 -9.15 -14.01 -10.91
C ASN A 403 -9.56 -14.72 -12.22
N SER A 404 -9.70 -16.04 -12.21
CA SER A 404 -10.20 -16.79 -13.37
C SER A 404 -11.66 -16.46 -13.66
N ARG A 405 -12.48 -16.34 -12.61
CA ARG A 405 -13.88 -15.93 -12.73
C ARG A 405 -13.98 -14.53 -13.31
N VAL A 406 -13.24 -13.57 -12.76
CA VAL A 406 -13.25 -12.17 -13.18
C VAL A 406 -12.83 -12.04 -14.65
N ALA A 407 -11.81 -12.78 -15.07
CA ALA A 407 -11.37 -12.82 -16.46
C ALA A 407 -12.49 -13.33 -17.40
N ILE A 408 -13.24 -14.36 -17.02
CA ILE A 408 -14.40 -14.84 -17.79
C ILE A 408 -15.44 -13.74 -17.98
N LEU A 409 -15.72 -12.95 -16.94
CA LEU A 409 -16.70 -11.86 -16.99
C LEU A 409 -16.23 -10.74 -17.91
N PHE A 410 -14.98 -10.29 -17.81
CA PHE A 410 -14.42 -9.26 -18.69
C PHE A 410 -14.28 -9.71 -20.14
N ASN A 411 -13.96 -10.99 -20.37
CA ASN A 411 -13.88 -11.58 -21.71
C ASN A 411 -15.26 -11.77 -22.36
N THR A 412 -16.35 -11.55 -21.62
CA THR A 412 -17.72 -11.67 -22.12
C THR A 412 -18.21 -10.32 -22.65
N PRO A 413 -18.33 -10.12 -23.97
CA PRO A 413 -18.57 -8.79 -24.54
C PRO A 413 -19.88 -8.17 -24.06
N GLY A 414 -19.82 -6.92 -23.58
CA GLY A 414 -21.01 -6.16 -23.18
C GLY A 414 -21.84 -6.79 -22.06
N ILE A 415 -21.25 -7.63 -21.20
CA ILE A 415 -21.98 -8.31 -20.11
C ILE A 415 -22.76 -7.33 -19.23
N LEU A 416 -22.12 -6.22 -18.82
CA LEU A 416 -22.74 -5.20 -17.96
C LEU A 416 -23.94 -4.56 -18.66
N GLY A 417 -23.76 -4.11 -19.90
CA GLY A 417 -24.85 -3.51 -20.68
C GLY A 417 -26.00 -4.48 -21.00
N ARG A 418 -25.72 -5.80 -21.09
CA ARG A 418 -26.77 -6.82 -21.22
C ARG A 418 -27.57 -6.97 -19.92
N LEU A 419 -26.89 -7.01 -18.78
CA LEU A 419 -27.54 -7.07 -17.47
C LEU A 419 -28.31 -5.79 -17.14
N GLN A 420 -27.86 -4.62 -17.60
CA GLN A 420 -28.55 -3.36 -17.40
C GLN A 420 -29.87 -3.23 -18.18
N ARG A 421 -30.15 -4.13 -19.13
CA ARG A 421 -31.40 -4.14 -19.93
C ARG A 421 -32.54 -4.90 -19.29
N ILE A 422 -32.27 -5.68 -18.25
CA ILE A 422 -33.31 -6.42 -17.51
C ILE A 422 -33.70 -5.64 -16.24
N ARG A 423 -34.45 -6.25 -15.31
CA ARG A 423 -34.75 -5.59 -14.04
C ARG A 423 -33.57 -5.71 -13.06
N PRO A 424 -33.28 -4.68 -12.23
CA PRO A 424 -32.13 -4.68 -11.31
C PRO A 424 -32.10 -5.86 -10.34
N ASP A 425 -33.26 -6.27 -9.82
CA ASP A 425 -33.38 -7.42 -8.92
C ASP A 425 -32.94 -8.73 -9.58
N TYR A 426 -33.29 -8.92 -10.86
CA TYR A 426 -32.85 -10.06 -11.65
C TYR A 426 -31.36 -9.95 -12.03
N ALA A 427 -30.90 -8.76 -12.42
CA ALA A 427 -29.50 -8.54 -12.73
C ALA A 427 -28.59 -8.82 -11.53
N MET A 428 -28.98 -8.39 -10.33
CA MET A 428 -28.25 -8.68 -9.09
C MET A 428 -28.18 -10.18 -8.82
N GLN A 429 -29.31 -10.88 -8.96
CA GLN A 429 -29.35 -12.33 -8.76
C GLN A 429 -28.47 -13.10 -9.76
N ILE A 430 -28.53 -12.72 -11.04
CA ILE A 430 -27.64 -13.29 -12.08
C ILE A 430 -26.19 -12.96 -11.75
N TRP A 431 -25.90 -11.72 -11.35
CA TRP A 431 -24.54 -11.31 -11.00
C TRP A 431 -23.97 -12.11 -9.83
N LEU A 432 -24.75 -12.33 -8.77
CA LEU A 432 -24.37 -13.17 -7.63
C LEU A 432 -24.09 -14.62 -8.02
N ASP A 433 -24.84 -15.18 -8.98
CA ASP A 433 -24.56 -16.52 -9.52
C ASP A 433 -23.30 -16.54 -10.38
N LEU A 434 -23.02 -15.45 -11.10
CA LEU A 434 -21.82 -15.30 -11.90
C LEU A 434 -20.57 -15.22 -11.02
N ILE A 435 -20.55 -14.34 -10.00
CA ILE A 435 -19.37 -14.16 -9.13
C ILE A 435 -19.28 -15.23 -8.02
N GLY A 436 -20.39 -15.90 -7.71
CA GLY A 436 -20.47 -16.88 -6.65
C GLY A 436 -19.68 -18.16 -6.94
N PRO A 437 -19.24 -18.87 -5.89
CA PRO A 437 -18.40 -20.05 -6.08
C PRO A 437 -19.21 -21.34 -6.37
N HIS A 438 -20.54 -21.24 -6.38
CA HIS A 438 -21.44 -22.40 -6.48
C HIS A 438 -21.45 -23.05 -7.86
N PHE A 439 -21.08 -22.29 -8.89
CA PHE A 439 -20.98 -22.77 -10.26
C PHE A 439 -19.52 -22.73 -10.71
N SER A 440 -19.10 -23.75 -11.45
CA SER A 440 -17.72 -23.87 -11.95
C SER A 440 -17.40 -22.84 -13.04
N ASP A 441 -16.12 -22.55 -13.22
CA ASP A 441 -15.63 -21.66 -14.28
C ASP A 441 -16.03 -22.10 -15.68
N ALA A 442 -16.00 -23.42 -15.93
CA ALA A 442 -16.43 -24.01 -17.17
C ALA A 442 -17.93 -23.83 -17.42
N SER A 443 -18.77 -24.08 -16.41
CA SER A 443 -20.23 -23.93 -16.53
C SER A 443 -20.60 -22.48 -16.84
N ILE A 444 -20.07 -21.51 -16.10
CA ILE A 444 -20.35 -20.09 -16.34
C ILE A 444 -19.86 -19.65 -17.73
N SER A 445 -18.66 -20.08 -18.15
CA SER A 445 -18.16 -19.78 -19.50
C SER A 445 -19.10 -20.30 -20.58
N GLN A 446 -19.63 -21.51 -20.41
CA GLN A 446 -20.60 -22.10 -21.34
C GLN A 446 -21.94 -21.34 -21.36
N VAL A 447 -22.42 -20.90 -20.19
CA VAL A 447 -23.65 -20.07 -20.10
C VAL A 447 -23.49 -18.74 -20.81
N LEU A 448 -22.38 -18.04 -20.56
CA LEU A 448 -22.12 -16.73 -21.15
C LEU A 448 -21.86 -16.79 -22.66
N GLY A 449 -21.34 -17.93 -23.15
CA GLY A 449 -21.18 -18.21 -24.59
C GLY A 449 -22.49 -18.47 -25.32
N ARG A 450 -23.59 -18.76 -24.61
CA ARG A 450 -24.89 -19.04 -25.23
C ARG A 450 -25.63 -17.75 -25.59
N SER A 451 -26.08 -17.65 -26.83
CA SER A 451 -26.90 -16.52 -27.27
C SER A 451 -28.21 -16.44 -26.48
N GLY A 452 -28.51 -15.25 -25.94
CA GLY A 452 -29.75 -14.99 -25.22
C GLY A 452 -29.79 -15.40 -23.75
N SER A 453 -28.72 -15.98 -23.19
CA SER A 453 -28.69 -16.43 -21.78
C SER A 453 -28.90 -15.31 -20.76
N LEU A 454 -28.67 -14.05 -21.13
CA LEU A 454 -28.84 -12.87 -20.26
C LEU A 454 -30.09 -12.05 -20.59
N ARG A 455 -31.10 -12.62 -21.29
CA ARG A 455 -32.35 -11.92 -21.63
C ARG A 455 -33.36 -11.86 -20.48
N SER A 456 -33.33 -12.85 -19.59
CA SER A 456 -34.19 -12.95 -18.41
C SER A 456 -33.54 -13.84 -17.35
N GLU A 457 -34.04 -13.80 -16.11
CA GLU A 457 -33.63 -14.72 -15.05
C GLU A 457 -33.87 -16.19 -15.44
N LEU A 458 -35.00 -16.47 -16.11
CA LEU A 458 -35.36 -17.81 -16.56
C LEU A 458 -34.39 -18.33 -17.62
N ASP A 459 -34.04 -17.51 -18.62
CA ASP A 459 -33.10 -17.89 -19.67
C ASP A 459 -31.72 -18.22 -19.09
N PHE A 460 -31.28 -17.43 -18.10
CA PHE A 460 -30.02 -17.66 -17.40
C PHE A 460 -30.05 -18.96 -16.59
N ALA A 461 -31.13 -19.18 -15.82
CA ALA A 461 -31.29 -20.39 -15.03
C ALA A 461 -31.34 -21.67 -15.89
N MET A 462 -32.04 -21.62 -17.03
CA MET A 462 -32.07 -22.71 -18.00
C MET A 462 -30.69 -22.97 -18.60
N ALA A 463 -29.98 -21.92 -19.01
CA ALA A 463 -28.62 -22.05 -19.54
C ALA A 463 -27.66 -22.64 -18.49
N LEU A 464 -27.73 -22.19 -17.24
CA LEU A 464 -26.95 -22.75 -16.13
C LEU A 464 -27.23 -24.24 -15.97
N ARG A 465 -28.50 -24.66 -16.02
CA ARG A 465 -28.87 -26.08 -15.87
C ARG A 465 -28.25 -26.95 -16.95
N GLU A 466 -28.29 -26.48 -18.19
CA GLU A 466 -27.76 -27.20 -19.34
C GLU A 466 -26.22 -27.20 -19.39
N SER A 467 -25.57 -26.25 -18.70
CA SER A 467 -24.11 -26.17 -18.58
C SER A 467 -23.48 -27.05 -17.49
N LEU A 468 -24.30 -27.70 -16.65
CA LEU A 468 -23.81 -28.60 -15.62
C LEU A 468 -23.37 -29.93 -16.26
N GLY A 469 -22.24 -30.48 -15.81
CA GLY A 469 -21.83 -31.84 -16.20
C GLY A 469 -22.90 -32.88 -15.82
N LYS A 470 -22.94 -34.03 -16.50
CA LYS A 470 -24.01 -35.05 -16.31
C LYS A 470 -24.25 -35.42 -14.84
N ASP A 471 -23.17 -35.65 -14.09
CA ASP A 471 -23.25 -36.06 -12.69
C ASP A 471 -23.68 -34.91 -11.77
N GLU A 472 -23.18 -33.70 -12.03
CA GLU A 472 -23.53 -32.50 -11.28
C GLU A 472 -24.99 -32.08 -11.53
N ALA A 473 -25.47 -32.17 -12.78
CA ALA A 473 -26.85 -31.94 -13.15
C ALA A 473 -27.80 -32.97 -12.49
N ARG A 474 -27.35 -34.21 -12.32
CA ARG A 474 -28.12 -35.25 -11.62
C ARG A 474 -28.13 -35.02 -10.12
N ALA A 475 -26.98 -34.75 -9.51
CA ALA A 475 -26.87 -34.41 -8.08
C ALA A 475 -27.75 -33.21 -7.73
N ASN A 476 -27.69 -32.15 -8.54
CA ASN A 476 -28.48 -30.95 -8.33
C ASN A 476 -29.99 -31.20 -8.42
N ARG A 477 -30.45 -32.01 -9.38
CA ARG A 477 -31.87 -32.40 -9.48
C ARG A 477 -32.35 -33.19 -8.27
N ILE A 478 -31.53 -34.11 -7.76
CA ILE A 478 -31.85 -34.87 -6.55
C ILE A 478 -32.05 -33.91 -5.37
N ILE A 479 -31.13 -32.97 -5.14
CA ILE A 479 -31.23 -32.00 -4.04
C ILE A 479 -32.42 -31.05 -4.22
N GLN A 480 -32.69 -30.57 -5.43
CA GLN A 480 -33.86 -29.74 -5.72
C GLN A 480 -35.16 -30.44 -5.29
N ASN A 481 -35.30 -31.73 -5.64
CA ASN A 481 -36.48 -32.52 -5.29
C ASN A 481 -36.56 -32.79 -3.78
N LEU A 482 -35.46 -33.20 -3.15
CA LEU A 482 -35.42 -33.54 -1.72
C LEU A 482 -35.74 -32.35 -0.80
N LEU A 483 -35.26 -31.16 -1.15
CA LEU A 483 -35.42 -29.96 -0.33
C LEU A 483 -36.57 -29.06 -0.80
N SER A 484 -37.18 -29.35 -1.96
CA SER A 484 -38.15 -28.47 -2.63
C SER A 484 -37.60 -27.05 -2.84
N VAL A 485 -36.34 -26.95 -3.28
CA VAL A 485 -35.63 -25.68 -3.51
C VAL A 485 -35.28 -25.47 -4.98
N GLY A 486 -35.08 -24.21 -5.36
CA GLY A 486 -34.59 -23.87 -6.70
C GLY A 486 -33.13 -24.31 -6.93
N GLN A 487 -32.73 -24.36 -8.20
CA GLN A 487 -31.41 -24.78 -8.67
C GLN A 487 -30.24 -24.11 -7.93
N ARG A 488 -30.31 -22.78 -7.71
CA ARG A 488 -29.30 -22.00 -6.98
C ARG A 488 -29.07 -22.56 -5.57
N ARG A 489 -30.15 -22.70 -4.79
CA ARG A 489 -30.07 -23.23 -3.42
C ARG A 489 -29.61 -24.69 -3.38
N ALA A 490 -30.01 -25.49 -4.36
CA ALA A 490 -29.52 -26.85 -4.49
C ALA A 490 -28.00 -26.90 -4.79
N GLN A 491 -27.48 -25.99 -5.63
CA GLN A 491 -26.03 -25.90 -5.84
C GLN A 491 -25.30 -25.37 -4.62
N GLN A 492 -25.86 -24.38 -3.92
CA GLN A 492 -25.32 -23.89 -2.65
C GLN A 492 -25.19 -25.01 -1.62
N TYR A 493 -26.20 -25.87 -1.53
CA TYR A 493 -26.19 -27.04 -0.65
C TYR A 493 -25.05 -28.00 -1.02
N LEU A 494 -24.89 -28.32 -2.31
CA LEU A 494 -23.82 -29.20 -2.79
C LEU A 494 -22.43 -28.58 -2.62
N TYR A 495 -22.31 -27.25 -2.77
CA TYR A 495 -21.05 -26.52 -2.67
C TYR A 495 -20.45 -26.54 -1.26
N ASN A 496 -21.26 -26.71 -0.21
CA ASN A 496 -20.80 -26.82 1.18
C ASN A 496 -19.87 -28.02 1.42
N PHE A 497 -19.82 -28.98 0.49
CA PHE A 497 -18.96 -30.15 0.56
C PHE A 497 -17.97 -30.15 -0.62
N ASP A 498 -16.69 -30.11 -0.29
CA ASP A 498 -15.58 -30.07 -1.25
C ASP A 498 -15.05 -31.46 -1.54
N PHE A 499 -15.77 -32.20 -2.40
CA PHE A 499 -15.41 -33.56 -2.75
C PHE A 499 -14.19 -33.61 -3.69
N PRO A 500 -13.24 -34.52 -3.46
CA PRO A 500 -12.08 -34.70 -4.35
C PRO A 500 -12.50 -35.29 -5.70
N THR A 501 -11.85 -34.84 -6.78
CA THR A 501 -12.17 -35.24 -8.17
C THR A 501 -11.90 -36.72 -8.48
N ASN A 502 -10.98 -37.38 -7.77
CA ASN A 502 -10.48 -38.72 -8.12
C ASN A 502 -10.74 -39.79 -7.04
N ARG A 503 -11.67 -39.57 -6.12
CA ARG A 503 -11.99 -40.55 -5.08
C ARG A 503 -13.29 -41.28 -5.40
N LEU A 504 -13.16 -42.57 -5.73
CA LEU A 504 -14.29 -43.46 -5.97
C LEU A 504 -15.26 -43.46 -4.77
N GLY A 505 -16.55 -43.28 -5.06
CA GLY A 505 -17.65 -43.28 -4.09
C GLY A 505 -17.79 -42.00 -3.27
N HIS A 506 -16.93 -41.01 -3.47
CA HIS A 506 -16.91 -39.75 -2.72
C HIS A 506 -17.03 -38.56 -3.69
N SER A 507 -18.15 -38.50 -4.40
CA SER A 507 -18.50 -37.41 -5.32
C SER A 507 -19.76 -36.65 -4.89
N ARG A 508 -20.03 -35.49 -5.51
CA ARG A 508 -21.30 -34.76 -5.35
C ARG A 508 -22.52 -35.61 -5.67
N LEU A 509 -22.39 -36.50 -6.66
CA LEU A 509 -23.48 -37.40 -7.05
C LEU A 509 -23.68 -38.52 -6.02
N ASP A 510 -22.60 -39.15 -5.55
CA ASP A 510 -22.68 -40.18 -4.51
C ASP A 510 -23.33 -39.63 -3.23
N PHE A 511 -22.93 -38.41 -2.86
CA PHE A 511 -23.52 -37.67 -1.75
C PHE A 511 -25.03 -37.44 -1.94
N ALA A 512 -25.44 -36.92 -3.10
CA ALA A 512 -26.85 -36.67 -3.38
C ALA A 512 -27.69 -37.96 -3.41
N VAL A 513 -27.17 -39.03 -4.01
CA VAL A 513 -27.82 -40.35 -4.06
C VAL A 513 -27.95 -40.96 -2.66
N TYR A 514 -26.94 -40.78 -1.80
CA TYR A 514 -27.03 -41.20 -0.39
C TYR A 514 -28.13 -40.43 0.35
N LEU A 515 -28.20 -39.12 0.18
CA LEU A 515 -29.25 -38.28 0.77
C LEU A 515 -30.66 -38.72 0.31
N GLU A 516 -30.82 -39.07 -0.97
CA GLU A 516 -32.09 -39.52 -1.53
C GLU A 516 -32.59 -40.85 -0.96
N SER A 517 -31.65 -41.72 -0.58
CA SER A 517 -31.94 -43.06 -0.07
C SER A 517 -32.09 -43.09 1.45
N HIS A 518 -31.29 -42.30 2.18
CA HIS A 518 -31.19 -42.38 3.64
C HIS A 518 -31.71 -41.13 4.37
N MET A 519 -32.09 -40.07 3.64
CA MET A 519 -32.62 -38.83 4.19
C MET A 519 -31.75 -38.18 5.28
N THR A 520 -30.44 -38.46 5.24
CA THR A 520 -29.45 -38.01 6.23
C THR A 520 -28.11 -37.74 5.56
N ILE A 521 -27.38 -36.73 6.05
CA ILE A 521 -26.02 -36.43 5.60
C ILE A 521 -25.11 -37.58 6.08
N PRO A 522 -24.42 -38.30 5.18
CA PRO A 522 -23.56 -39.40 5.58
C PRO A 522 -22.38 -38.90 6.42
N ASP A 523 -21.96 -39.68 7.41
CA ASP A 523 -20.88 -39.28 8.32
C ASP A 523 -19.57 -38.99 7.58
N TRP A 524 -19.31 -39.74 6.50
CA TRP A 524 -18.13 -39.52 5.67
C TRP A 524 -18.13 -38.17 4.94
N ALA A 525 -19.29 -37.54 4.70
CA ALA A 525 -19.31 -36.25 4.00
C ALA A 525 -18.77 -35.11 4.86
N TRP A 526 -18.87 -35.21 6.20
CA TRP A 526 -18.41 -34.15 7.11
C TRP A 526 -16.90 -33.89 7.04
N GLN A 527 -16.10 -34.87 6.63
CA GLN A 527 -14.67 -34.66 6.40
C GLN A 527 -14.38 -33.76 5.17
N TYR A 528 -15.37 -33.57 4.30
CA TYR A 528 -15.31 -32.70 3.13
C TYR A 528 -16.08 -31.39 3.32
N ALA A 529 -16.65 -31.16 4.51
CA ALA A 529 -17.35 -29.92 4.79
C ALA A 529 -16.38 -28.74 4.72
N ARG A 530 -16.77 -27.69 3.98
CA ARG A 530 -15.97 -26.45 3.91
C ARG A 530 -15.89 -25.78 5.29
N PRO A 531 -14.85 -24.97 5.56
CA PRO A 531 -14.75 -24.21 6.82
C PRO A 531 -16.03 -23.42 7.11
N GLY A 532 -16.53 -23.51 8.36
CA GLY A 532 -17.75 -22.83 8.80
C GLY A 532 -19.05 -23.59 8.51
N VAL A 533 -19.01 -24.70 7.76
CA VAL A 533 -20.19 -25.53 7.49
C VAL A 533 -20.52 -26.38 8.72
N THR A 534 -21.69 -26.13 9.29
CA THR A 534 -22.29 -26.89 10.40
C THR A 534 -23.66 -27.45 10.00
N ARG A 535 -24.18 -28.38 10.81
CA ARG A 535 -25.56 -28.89 10.65
C ARG A 535 -26.59 -27.75 10.59
N ASP A 536 -26.45 -26.75 11.44
CA ASP A 536 -27.38 -25.61 11.50
C ASP A 536 -27.24 -24.70 10.29
N SER A 537 -26.02 -24.47 9.79
CA SER A 537 -25.81 -23.67 8.57
C SER A 537 -26.46 -24.30 7.33
N ILE A 538 -26.47 -25.63 7.23
CA ILE A 538 -27.04 -26.36 6.09
C ILE A 538 -28.58 -26.34 6.15
N LYS A 539 -29.17 -26.44 7.35
CA LYS A 539 -30.63 -26.36 7.53
C LYS A 539 -31.22 -25.04 7.03
N GLN A 540 -30.47 -23.94 7.12
CA GLN A 540 -30.91 -22.63 6.62
C GLN A 540 -31.12 -22.60 5.10
N ILE A 541 -30.47 -23.49 4.35
CA ILE A 541 -30.62 -23.59 2.89
C ILE A 541 -31.87 -24.41 2.53
N GLY A 542 -32.17 -25.44 3.32
CA GLY A 542 -33.36 -26.28 3.22
C GLY A 542 -33.29 -27.50 4.15
N GLU A 543 -34.45 -27.99 4.58
CA GLU A 543 -34.56 -29.19 5.41
C GLU A 543 -34.95 -30.41 4.56
N LEU A 544 -34.33 -31.56 4.87
CA LEU A 544 -34.65 -32.83 4.24
C LEU A 544 -36.08 -33.22 4.59
N ARG A 545 -36.97 -33.19 3.60
CA ARG A 545 -38.38 -33.56 3.80
C ARG A 545 -38.53 -35.07 3.68
N PRO A 546 -39.15 -35.78 4.64
CA PRO A 546 -39.45 -37.19 4.47
C PRO A 546 -40.27 -37.41 3.18
N LYS A 547 -40.00 -38.50 2.46
CA LYS A 547 -40.74 -38.81 1.22
C LYS A 547 -42.24 -38.89 1.53
N PRO A 548 -43.12 -38.25 0.75
CA PRO A 548 -44.56 -38.51 0.86
C PRO A 548 -44.81 -39.99 0.53
N GLU A 549 -45.62 -40.64 1.36
CA GLU A 549 -45.99 -42.05 1.24
C GLU A 549 -46.69 -42.37 -0.09
#